data_AF-A0A9N9TNB3-F1
#
_entry.id   AF-A0A9N9TNB3-F1
#
_cell.length_a   1.000
_cell.length_b   1.000
_cell.length_c   1.000
_cell.angle_alpha   90.00
_cell.angle_beta   90.00
_cell.angle_gamma   90.00
#
_symmetry.space_group_name_H-M   'P 1'
#
loop_
_entity.id
_entity.type
_entity.pdbx_description
1 polymer ?
#
loop_
_entity_poly.entity_id
_entity_poly.type
_entity_poly.pdbx_seq_one_letter_code
_entity_poly.pdbx_strand_id
1 'polypeptide(L)'
;MVAGPGVPEDRDSALKLVEFMSIMLFFAVDQQLFGMVCDYSKKLVVSAKADPAVVSLFCCENKNILWAMKRLKTFSDEVAISLMDFVRTLLLVQVRNKCFVEDCMMIDFSCGLTGSTAKMMLCLDLLLVFTLPDLFIQISPNAVKTIFFQLFSLYRDKNLSVMSLVCMRRLMKRDPWLAALDTTHIFLETQCSLKVDENSCLEFIHCLYAWMKIFNRHSFGGKTLIEVQTDVIQSYVRRAVIALENKVNFCKIMWIIPKRSC
;
A
#
# COMPACT_ATOMS: atom_id res chain seq x y z
N MET A 1 8.54 2.84 35.67
CA MET A 1 7.74 3.12 34.45
C MET A 1 6.93 4.36 34.70
N VAL A 2 7.25 5.49 34.06
CA VAL A 2 6.41 6.70 34.12
C VAL A 2 5.19 6.41 33.26
N ALA A 3 3.98 6.55 33.83
CA ALA A 3 2.75 6.43 33.05
C ALA A 3 2.81 7.43 31.90
N GLY A 4 2.63 6.96 30.67
CA GLY A 4 2.53 7.85 29.52
C GLY A 4 1.38 8.84 29.71
N PRO A 5 1.41 10.01 29.05
CA PRO A 5 0.33 10.98 29.18
C PRO A 5 -1.01 10.29 28.87
N GLY A 6 -2.00 10.50 29.74
CA GLY A 6 -3.35 9.98 29.54
C GLY A 6 -3.99 10.63 28.33
N VAL A 7 -4.95 9.96 27.71
CA VAL A 7 -5.86 10.62 26.78
C VAL A 7 -6.95 11.30 27.61
N PRO A 8 -7.23 12.60 27.43
CA PRO A 8 -8.32 13.27 28.14
C PRO A 8 -9.68 12.64 27.79
N GLU A 9 -10.53 12.46 28.80
CA GLU A 9 -11.93 12.00 28.63
C GLU A 9 -12.85 13.13 28.13
N ASP A 10 -12.49 14.37 28.42
CA ASP A 10 -13.20 15.57 27.98
C ASP A 10 -12.92 15.92 26.52
N ARG A 11 -13.98 16.22 25.76
CA ARG A 11 -13.93 16.48 24.32
C ARG A 11 -13.14 17.75 23.98
N ASP A 12 -13.34 18.83 24.72
CA ASP A 12 -12.67 20.12 24.44
C ASP A 12 -11.17 20.04 24.73
N SER A 13 -10.81 19.33 25.80
CA SER A 13 -9.43 19.02 26.15
C SER A 13 -8.77 18.12 25.10
N ALA A 14 -9.49 17.13 24.57
CA ALA A 14 -9.01 16.30 23.47
C ALA A 14 -8.75 17.15 22.21
N LEU A 15 -9.68 18.02 21.82
CA LEU A 15 -9.54 18.88 20.64
C LEU A 15 -8.31 19.80 20.74
N LYS A 16 -8.12 20.50 21.87
CA LYS A 16 -6.94 21.35 22.10
C LYS A 16 -5.63 20.56 22.06
N LEU A 17 -5.66 19.34 22.58
CA LEU A 17 -4.49 18.47 22.58
C LEU A 17 -4.18 17.96 21.17
N VAL A 18 -5.19 17.68 20.35
CA VAL A 18 -5.00 17.36 18.93
C VAL A 18 -4.36 18.52 18.18
N GLU A 19 -4.86 19.74 18.36
CA GLU A 19 -4.26 20.96 17.77
C GLU A 19 -2.78 21.10 18.17
N PHE A 20 -2.51 20.99 19.48
CA PHE A 20 -1.15 21.06 20.00
C PHE A 20 -0.24 19.98 19.41
N MET A 21 -0.71 18.72 19.37
CA MET A 21 0.07 17.61 18.84
C MET A 21 0.34 17.74 17.34
N SER A 22 -0.61 18.29 16.58
CA SER A 22 -0.41 18.62 15.17
C SER A 22 0.72 19.63 14.98
N ILE A 23 0.75 20.69 15.78
CA ILE A 23 1.81 21.70 15.76
C ILE A 23 3.16 21.05 16.12
N MET A 24 3.18 20.17 17.13
CA MET A 24 4.40 19.47 17.56
C MET A 24 5.02 18.60 16.47
N LEU A 25 4.22 18.04 15.54
CA LEU A 25 4.75 17.30 14.39
C LEU A 25 5.65 18.17 13.49
N PHE A 26 5.43 19.48 13.44
CA PHE A 26 6.27 20.39 12.66
C PHE A 26 7.53 20.83 13.44
N PHE A 27 7.41 21.08 14.74
CA PHE A 27 8.50 21.64 15.55
C PHE A 27 9.45 20.61 16.16
N ALA A 28 9.10 19.32 16.19
CA ALA A 28 9.98 18.28 16.71
C ALA A 28 11.19 18.06 15.78
N VAL A 29 12.30 18.74 16.09
CA VAL A 29 13.58 18.61 15.37
C VAL A 29 14.30 17.32 15.77
N ASP A 30 14.22 16.94 17.05
CA ASP A 30 14.77 15.69 17.59
C ASP A 30 13.95 14.48 17.13
N GLN A 31 14.63 13.44 16.62
CA GLN A 31 13.95 12.27 16.05
C GLN A 31 13.26 11.41 17.11
N GLN A 32 13.80 11.31 18.34
CA GLN A 32 13.17 10.53 19.40
C GLN A 32 11.90 11.23 19.89
N LEU A 33 11.96 12.55 20.12
CA LEU A 33 10.80 13.36 20.43
C LEU A 33 9.75 13.26 19.33
N PHE A 34 10.15 13.34 18.06
CA PHE A 34 9.25 13.18 16.92
C PHE A 34 8.55 11.81 16.92
N GLY A 35 9.29 10.73 17.20
CA GLY A 35 8.72 9.39 17.37
C GLY A 35 7.68 9.33 18.48
N MET A 36 7.98 9.89 19.66
CA MET A 36 7.05 9.97 20.78
C MET A 36 5.80 10.80 20.45
N VAL A 37 5.96 11.89 19.72
CA VAL A 37 4.85 12.72 19.22
C VAL A 37 3.95 11.91 18.30
N CYS A 38 4.52 11.13 17.36
CA CYS A 38 3.74 10.25 16.48
C CYS A 38 2.97 9.18 17.27
N ASP A 39 3.64 8.50 18.20
CA ASP A 39 3.04 7.45 19.01
C ASP A 39 1.90 7.97 19.89
N TYR A 40 2.07 9.17 20.45
CA TYR A 40 1.02 9.81 21.25
C TYR A 40 -0.14 10.30 20.40
N SER A 41 0.12 10.97 19.28
CA SER A 41 -0.90 11.37 18.30
C SER A 41 -1.73 10.17 17.82
N LYS A 42 -1.09 9.03 17.56
CA LYS A 42 -1.78 7.78 17.25
C LYS A 42 -2.72 7.34 18.38
N LYS A 43 -2.28 7.35 19.64
CA LYS A 43 -3.13 7.00 20.79
C LYS A 43 -4.35 7.92 20.89
N LEU A 44 -4.16 9.23 20.70
CA LEU A 44 -5.23 10.23 20.67
C LEU A 44 -6.25 9.99 19.55
N VAL A 45 -5.78 9.69 18.33
CA VAL A 45 -6.67 9.33 17.21
C VAL A 45 -7.48 8.09 17.54
N VAL A 46 -6.85 7.06 18.13
CA VAL A 46 -7.53 5.79 18.45
C VAL A 46 -8.58 5.97 19.54
N SER A 47 -8.31 6.76 20.57
CA SER A 47 -9.26 7.02 21.64
C SER A 47 -10.45 7.86 21.18
N ALA A 48 -10.23 8.80 20.26
CA ALA A 48 -11.28 9.67 19.73
C ALA A 48 -11.86 9.20 18.38
N LYS A 49 -11.57 7.97 17.96
CA LYS A 49 -11.93 7.43 16.62
C LYS A 49 -13.42 7.43 16.28
N ALA A 50 -14.30 7.65 17.26
CA ALA A 50 -15.75 7.69 17.10
C ALA A 50 -16.31 9.13 17.07
N ASP A 51 -15.50 10.16 17.34
CA ASP A 51 -15.91 11.57 17.27
C ASP A 51 -15.45 12.18 15.93
N PRO A 52 -16.37 12.46 14.98
CA PRO A 52 -16.02 13.00 13.67
C PRO A 52 -15.33 14.38 13.75
N ALA A 53 -15.61 15.20 14.77
CA ALA A 53 -14.99 16.52 14.90
C ALA A 53 -13.50 16.40 15.25
N VAL A 54 -13.16 15.49 16.17
CA VAL A 54 -11.76 15.24 16.56
C VAL A 54 -10.98 14.62 15.40
N VAL A 55 -11.61 13.71 14.65
CA VAL A 55 -11.00 13.09 13.45
C VAL A 55 -10.78 14.11 12.34
N SER A 56 -11.76 14.98 12.10
CA SER A 56 -11.66 16.06 11.11
C SER A 56 -10.47 16.97 11.42
N LEU A 57 -10.28 17.33 12.69
CA LEU A 57 -9.22 18.25 13.09
C LEU A 57 -7.81 17.68 12.85
N PHE A 58 -7.58 16.38 13.08
CA PHE A 58 -6.33 15.73 12.68
C PHE A 58 -6.11 15.74 11.15
N CYS A 59 -7.19 15.65 10.37
CA CYS A 59 -7.09 15.62 8.91
C CYS A 59 -6.97 17.01 8.29
N CYS A 60 -7.48 18.07 8.94
CA CYS A 60 -7.39 19.46 8.47
C CYS A 60 -5.96 20.00 8.52
N GLU A 61 -5.13 19.51 9.44
CA GLU A 61 -3.72 19.90 9.58
C GLU A 61 -2.79 19.13 8.64
N ASN A 62 -3.28 18.90 7.42
CA ASN A 62 -2.65 18.04 6.42
C ASN A 62 -1.20 18.50 6.08
N LYS A 63 -0.93 19.82 6.04
CA LYS A 63 0.39 20.39 5.74
C LYS A 63 1.49 19.92 6.70
N ASN A 64 1.18 19.77 7.99
CA ASN A 64 2.15 19.29 8.99
C ASN A 64 2.48 17.81 8.76
N ILE A 65 1.47 17.01 8.43
CA ILE A 65 1.64 15.60 8.07
C ILE A 65 2.45 15.48 6.76
N LEU A 66 2.19 16.32 5.76
CA LEU A 66 2.97 16.34 4.51
C LEU A 66 4.44 16.67 4.77
N TRP A 67 4.70 17.65 5.63
CA TRP A 67 6.07 18.00 6.00
C TRP A 67 6.78 16.82 6.68
N ALA A 68 6.12 16.16 7.63
CA ALA A 68 6.62 14.94 8.27
C ALA A 68 6.91 13.84 7.24
N MET A 69 5.99 13.57 6.32
CA MET A 69 6.12 12.54 5.29
C MET A 69 7.27 12.83 4.31
N LYS A 70 7.52 14.10 3.97
CA LYS A 70 8.69 14.49 3.15
C LYS A 70 10.03 14.21 3.83
N ARG A 71 10.05 14.16 5.17
CA ARG A 71 11.24 13.83 5.97
C ARG A 71 11.43 12.33 6.20
N LEU A 72 10.52 11.47 5.73
CA LEU A 72 10.58 10.02 5.95
C LEU A 72 11.94 9.41 5.55
N LYS A 73 12.54 9.89 4.44
CA LYS A 73 13.87 9.44 3.96
C LYS A 73 15.04 9.78 4.89
N THR A 74 14.84 10.70 5.85
CA THR A 74 15.89 11.19 6.77
C THR A 74 15.76 10.63 8.18
N PHE A 75 14.63 9.98 8.49
CA PHE A 75 14.39 9.38 9.79
C PHE A 75 15.06 8.02 9.91
N SER A 76 15.42 7.63 11.13
CA SER A 76 15.73 6.24 11.43
C SER A 76 14.52 5.36 11.13
N ASP A 77 14.75 4.06 10.97
CA ASP A 77 13.68 3.12 10.67
C ASP A 77 12.61 3.07 11.76
N GLU A 78 13.01 3.15 13.04
CA GLU A 78 12.07 3.15 14.17
C GLU A 78 11.13 4.35 14.10
N VAL A 79 11.68 5.55 13.84
CA VAL A 79 10.89 6.79 13.79
C VAL A 79 10.03 6.84 12.53
N ALA A 80 10.55 6.37 11.40
CA ALA A 80 9.79 6.21 10.16
C ALA A 80 8.60 5.26 10.35
N ILE A 81 8.80 4.14 11.05
CA ILE A 81 7.73 3.19 11.40
C ILE A 81 6.65 3.87 12.25
N SER A 82 7.01 4.60 13.31
CA SER A 82 6.03 5.33 14.14
C SER A 82 5.22 6.34 13.34
N LEU A 83 5.86 7.11 12.45
CA LEU A 83 5.17 8.05 11.57
C LEU A 83 4.19 7.34 10.61
N MET A 84 4.66 6.27 9.96
CA MET A 84 3.84 5.52 9.01
C MET A 84 2.64 4.85 9.69
N ASP A 85 2.81 4.35 10.91
CA ASP A 85 1.72 3.71 11.66
C ASP A 85 0.71 4.74 12.19
N PHE A 86 1.18 5.93 12.57
CA PHE A 86 0.32 7.07 12.86
C PHE A 86 -0.52 7.46 11.63
N VAL A 87 0.12 7.66 10.46
CA VAL A 87 -0.58 8.00 9.22
C VAL A 87 -1.56 6.92 8.79
N ARG A 88 -1.17 5.64 8.88
CA ARG A 88 -2.06 4.51 8.63
C ARG A 88 -3.31 4.56 9.50
N THR A 89 -3.11 4.78 10.80
CA THR A 89 -4.21 4.87 11.77
C THR A 89 -5.15 6.02 11.42
N LEU A 90 -4.58 7.19 11.10
CA LEU A 90 -5.35 8.37 10.73
C LEU A 90 -6.23 8.13 9.49
N LEU A 91 -5.66 7.56 8.42
CA LEU A 91 -6.40 7.25 7.19
C LEU A 91 -7.50 6.21 7.42
N LEU A 92 -7.23 5.17 8.20
CA LEU A 92 -8.25 4.16 8.52
C LEU A 92 -9.41 4.76 9.32
N VAL A 93 -9.13 5.67 10.24
CA VAL A 93 -10.15 6.39 11.02
C VAL A 93 -10.91 7.39 10.15
N GLN A 94 -10.26 8.08 9.22
CA GLN A 94 -10.91 8.93 8.23
C GLN A 94 -11.93 8.13 7.40
N VAL A 95 -11.50 6.99 6.83
CA VAL A 95 -12.35 6.09 6.03
C VAL A 95 -13.53 5.58 6.84
N ARG A 96 -13.29 5.15 8.10
CA ARG A 96 -14.35 4.66 8.99
C ARG A 96 -15.43 5.71 9.25
N ASN A 97 -15.04 6.97 9.43
CA ASN A 97 -15.96 8.07 9.75
C ASN A 97 -16.50 8.79 8.51
N LYS A 98 -16.07 8.40 7.30
CA LYS A 98 -16.40 9.10 6.05
C LYS A 98 -16.10 10.60 6.12
N CYS A 99 -15.01 10.96 6.79
CA CYS A 99 -14.59 12.34 6.94
C CYS A 99 -14.06 12.85 5.59
N PHE A 100 -14.78 13.81 5.00
CA PHE A 100 -14.36 14.49 3.79
C PHE A 100 -13.37 15.59 4.16
N VAL A 101 -12.27 15.65 3.43
CA VAL A 101 -11.24 16.67 3.55
C VAL A 101 -11.07 17.27 2.16
N GLU A 102 -11.30 18.57 2.05
CA GLU A 102 -11.29 19.28 0.76
C GLU A 102 -9.91 19.23 0.09
N ASP A 103 -8.86 19.43 0.89
CA ASP A 103 -7.49 19.43 0.41
C ASP A 103 -6.89 18.01 0.39
N CYS A 104 -6.67 17.50 -0.83
CA CYS A 104 -5.92 16.27 -1.06
C CYS A 104 -4.42 16.55 -1.24
N MET A 105 -3.58 15.79 -0.54
CA MET A 105 -2.13 15.87 -0.61
C MET A 105 -1.55 14.73 -1.40
N MET A 106 -0.67 15.07 -2.34
CA MET A 106 0.08 14.10 -3.14
C MET A 106 1.46 13.86 -2.55
N ILE A 107 1.80 12.59 -2.28
CA ILE A 107 3.10 12.19 -1.74
C ILE A 107 3.83 11.19 -2.63
N ASP A 108 5.16 11.26 -2.63
CA ASP A 108 6.02 10.17 -3.08
C ASP A 108 6.38 9.30 -1.87
N PHE A 109 5.84 8.08 -1.85
CA PHE A 109 6.01 7.14 -0.74
C PHE A 109 7.04 6.04 -1.04
N SER A 110 7.79 6.16 -2.14
CA SER A 110 8.79 5.16 -2.56
C SER A 110 9.91 4.94 -1.52
N CYS A 111 10.24 5.95 -0.73
CA CYS A 111 11.27 5.83 0.32
C CYS A 111 10.88 4.87 1.46
N GLY A 112 9.57 4.64 1.70
CA GLY A 112 9.10 3.66 2.67
C GLY A 112 9.40 2.21 2.28
N LEU A 113 9.64 1.94 1.00
CA LEU A 113 9.94 0.61 0.44
C LEU A 113 11.43 0.25 0.48
N THR A 114 12.20 0.88 1.36
CA THR A 114 13.64 0.63 1.56
C THR A 114 13.93 0.54 3.06
N GLY A 115 15.07 -0.01 3.48
CA GLY A 115 15.44 -0.14 4.90
C GLY A 115 15.11 -1.53 5.47
N SER A 116 14.69 -1.59 6.73
CA SER A 116 14.35 -2.84 7.43
C SER A 116 13.08 -3.48 6.90
N THR A 117 13.00 -4.81 7.03
CA THR A 117 11.81 -5.60 6.68
C THR A 117 10.56 -5.12 7.42
N ALA A 118 10.68 -4.71 8.68
CA ALA A 118 9.58 -4.16 9.47
C ALA A 118 9.01 -2.87 8.85
N LYS A 119 9.88 -1.93 8.44
CA LYS A 119 9.46 -0.69 7.78
C LYS A 119 8.82 -0.97 6.43
N MET A 120 9.43 -1.86 5.63
CA MET A 120 8.89 -2.24 4.32
C MET A 120 7.52 -2.93 4.44
N MET A 121 7.32 -3.83 5.41
CA MET A 121 6.03 -4.46 5.66
C MET A 121 4.95 -3.43 6.00
N LEU A 122 5.23 -2.50 6.90
CA LEU A 122 4.29 -1.43 7.24
C LEU A 122 4.03 -0.50 6.03
N CYS A 123 5.05 -0.27 5.20
CA CYS A 123 4.91 0.50 3.96
C CYS A 123 3.93 -0.17 3.00
N LEU A 124 4.06 -1.49 2.82
CA LEU A 124 3.16 -2.26 1.97
C LEU A 124 1.73 -2.24 2.52
N ASP A 125 1.54 -2.39 3.83
CA ASP A 125 0.22 -2.25 4.46
C ASP A 125 -0.40 -0.86 4.21
N LEU A 126 0.40 0.19 4.33
CA LEU A 126 -0.05 1.56 4.09
C LEU A 126 -0.33 1.82 2.59
N LEU A 127 0.44 1.23 1.69
CA LEU A 127 0.15 1.27 0.24
C LEU A 127 -1.21 0.68 -0.09
N LEU A 128 -1.65 -0.38 0.61
CA LEU A 128 -2.99 -0.92 0.44
C LEU A 128 -4.06 0.09 0.84
N VAL A 129 -3.84 0.83 1.94
CA VAL A 129 -4.75 1.91 2.38
C VAL A 129 -4.79 3.01 1.32
N PHE A 130 -3.66 3.44 0.76
CA PHE A 130 -3.60 4.45 -0.30
C PHE A 130 -4.31 4.06 -1.61
N THR A 131 -4.77 2.82 -1.75
CA THR A 131 -5.62 2.41 -2.88
C THR A 131 -7.12 2.65 -2.66
N LEU A 132 -7.51 3.09 -1.47
CA LEU A 132 -8.88 3.50 -1.17
C LEU A 132 -9.17 4.89 -1.77
N PRO A 133 -10.42 5.16 -2.21
CA PRO A 133 -10.82 6.47 -2.71
C PRO A 133 -10.95 7.49 -1.56
N ASP A 134 -11.03 8.77 -1.92
CA ASP A 134 -11.40 9.89 -1.04
C ASP A 134 -10.51 10.09 0.20
N LEU A 135 -9.25 9.69 0.11
CA LEU A 135 -8.25 9.96 1.13
C LEU A 135 -7.68 11.37 0.97
N PHE A 136 -7.43 12.04 2.10
CA PHE A 136 -6.73 13.34 2.11
C PHE A 136 -5.24 13.19 1.80
N ILE A 137 -4.68 11.97 1.84
CA ILE A 137 -3.33 11.65 1.36
C ILE A 137 -3.43 10.62 0.23
N GLN A 138 -2.85 10.95 -0.91
CA GLN A 138 -2.79 10.09 -2.09
C GLN A 138 -1.36 9.97 -2.61
N ILE A 139 -1.10 8.86 -3.31
CA ILE A 139 0.18 8.65 -3.99
C ILE A 139 0.21 9.55 -5.21
N SER A 140 1.27 10.35 -5.34
CA SER A 140 1.49 11.18 -6.52
C SER A 140 1.51 10.32 -7.79
N PRO A 141 0.80 10.70 -8.87
CA PRO A 141 0.81 9.97 -10.14
C PRO A 141 2.22 9.67 -10.67
N ASN A 142 3.16 10.59 -10.44
CA ASN A 142 4.56 10.45 -10.84
C ASN A 142 5.30 9.36 -10.05
N ALA A 143 4.88 9.08 -8.82
CA ALA A 143 5.50 8.08 -7.95
C ALA A 143 4.92 6.67 -8.16
N VAL A 144 3.70 6.55 -8.69
CA VAL A 144 3.00 5.25 -8.86
C VAL A 144 3.84 4.25 -9.65
N LYS A 145 4.45 4.69 -10.77
CA LYS A 145 5.32 3.83 -11.59
C LYS A 145 6.52 3.31 -10.80
N THR A 146 7.20 4.21 -10.09
CA THR A 146 8.40 3.90 -9.30
C THR A 146 8.09 2.92 -8.19
N ILE A 147 7.02 3.19 -7.43
CA ILE A 147 6.53 2.29 -6.37
C ILE A 147 6.22 0.92 -6.96
N PHE A 148 5.48 0.87 -8.08
CA PHE A 148 5.11 -0.38 -8.72
C PHE A 148 6.33 -1.21 -9.15
N PHE A 149 7.39 -0.59 -9.67
CA PHE A 149 8.62 -1.28 -10.01
C PHE A 149 9.42 -1.75 -8.79
N GLN A 150 9.43 -0.98 -7.71
CA GLN A 150 10.05 -1.42 -6.45
C GLN A 150 9.39 -2.71 -5.92
N LEU A 151 8.08 -2.89 -6.12
CA LEU A 151 7.40 -4.14 -5.74
C LEU A 151 7.97 -5.35 -6.48
N PHE A 152 8.48 -5.23 -7.71
CA PHE A 152 9.14 -6.34 -8.42
C PHE A 152 10.41 -6.80 -7.71
N SER A 153 11.15 -5.84 -7.15
CA SER A 153 12.35 -6.13 -6.36
C SER A 153 11.99 -6.77 -5.02
N LEU A 154 11.00 -6.21 -4.32
CA LEU A 154 10.54 -6.72 -3.02
C LEU A 154 9.91 -8.11 -3.12
N TYR A 155 9.32 -8.46 -4.27
CA TYR A 155 8.78 -9.79 -4.52
C TYR A 155 9.84 -10.90 -4.33
N ARG A 156 11.12 -10.61 -4.54
CA ARG A 156 12.21 -11.60 -4.38
C ARG A 156 12.52 -11.92 -2.92
N ASP A 157 12.10 -11.08 -1.98
CA ASP A 157 12.22 -11.34 -0.54
C ASP A 157 11.03 -12.20 -0.09
N LYS A 158 11.31 -13.39 0.47
CA LYS A 158 10.28 -14.33 0.94
C LYS A 158 9.34 -13.72 1.97
N ASN A 159 9.81 -12.79 2.79
CA ASN A 159 8.99 -12.15 3.83
C ASN A 159 8.04 -11.09 3.24
N LEU A 160 8.36 -10.54 2.07
CA LEU A 160 7.61 -9.44 1.44
C LEU A 160 6.85 -9.88 0.18
N SER A 161 7.10 -11.08 -0.33
CA SER A 161 6.61 -11.55 -1.63
C SER A 161 5.09 -11.50 -1.76
N VAL A 162 4.38 -12.11 -0.79
CA VAL A 162 2.91 -12.16 -0.71
C VAL A 162 2.35 -10.74 -0.70
N MET A 163 2.84 -9.89 0.19
CA MET A 163 2.30 -8.53 0.34
C MET A 163 2.62 -7.65 -0.87
N SER A 164 3.79 -7.84 -1.49
CA SER A 164 4.16 -7.17 -2.74
C SER A 164 3.19 -7.51 -3.87
N LEU A 165 2.82 -8.79 -4.02
CA LEU A 165 1.83 -9.23 -5.03
C LEU A 165 0.43 -8.66 -4.75
N VAL A 166 0.02 -8.60 -3.48
CA VAL A 166 -1.25 -7.98 -3.09
C VAL A 166 -1.26 -6.49 -3.46
N CYS A 167 -0.16 -5.78 -3.20
CA CYS A 167 0.01 -4.37 -3.55
C CYS A 167 0.01 -4.16 -5.07
N MET A 168 0.76 -4.96 -5.83
CA MET A 168 0.77 -4.89 -7.31
C MET A 168 -0.64 -5.04 -7.88
N ARG A 169 -1.38 -6.05 -7.40
CA ARG A 169 -2.75 -6.30 -7.83
C ARG A 169 -3.67 -5.11 -7.53
N ARG A 170 -3.54 -4.49 -6.37
CA ARG A 170 -4.37 -3.33 -5.97
C ARG A 170 -4.01 -2.09 -6.79
N LEU A 171 -2.72 -1.83 -7.00
CA LEU A 171 -2.25 -0.74 -7.84
C LEU A 171 -2.70 -0.91 -9.29
N MET A 172 -2.55 -2.08 -9.91
CA MET A 172 -3.05 -2.32 -11.27
C MET A 172 -4.57 -2.10 -11.40
N LYS A 173 -5.34 -2.44 -10.37
CA LYS A 173 -6.80 -2.18 -10.38
C LYS A 173 -7.13 -0.69 -10.33
N ARG A 174 -6.37 0.09 -9.55
CA ARG A 174 -6.55 1.54 -9.42
C ARG A 174 -6.03 2.27 -10.66
N ASP A 175 -4.89 1.82 -11.17
CA ASP A 175 -4.13 2.40 -12.27
C ASP A 175 -3.94 1.35 -13.40
N PRO A 176 -4.97 1.06 -14.23
CA PRO A 176 -4.93 -0.01 -15.24
C PRO A 176 -3.77 0.06 -16.22
N TRP A 177 -3.25 1.26 -16.51
CA TRP A 177 -2.10 1.46 -17.39
C TRP A 177 -0.82 0.75 -16.91
N LEU A 178 -0.71 0.45 -15.61
CA LEU A 178 0.40 -0.35 -15.05
C LEU A 178 0.43 -1.78 -15.62
N ALA A 179 -0.73 -2.34 -15.95
CA ALA A 179 -0.85 -3.67 -16.52
C ALA A 179 -0.29 -3.75 -17.94
N ALA A 180 -0.28 -2.63 -18.68
CA ALA A 180 0.14 -2.54 -20.07
C ALA A 180 1.62 -2.16 -20.25
N LEU A 181 2.38 -1.98 -19.16
CA LEU A 181 3.81 -1.69 -19.24
C LEU A 181 4.59 -2.95 -19.65
N ASP A 182 5.50 -2.84 -20.62
CA ASP A 182 6.38 -3.93 -21.07
C ASP A 182 7.11 -4.61 -19.92
N THR A 183 7.57 -3.83 -18.93
CA THR A 183 8.21 -4.34 -17.72
C THR A 183 7.30 -5.22 -16.88
N THR A 184 6.00 -4.95 -16.84
CA THR A 184 5.01 -5.77 -16.13
C THR A 184 4.84 -7.11 -16.83
N HIS A 185 4.74 -7.08 -18.17
CA HIS A 185 4.66 -8.29 -19.00
C HIS A 185 5.89 -9.17 -18.79
N ILE A 186 7.08 -8.60 -19.00
CA ILE A 186 8.36 -9.31 -18.85
C ILE A 186 8.48 -9.90 -17.44
N PHE A 187 8.14 -9.14 -16.39
CA PHE A 187 8.18 -9.62 -15.02
C PHE A 187 7.28 -10.85 -14.83
N LEU A 188 6.00 -10.77 -15.21
CA LEU A 188 5.03 -11.85 -15.00
C LEU A 188 5.36 -13.11 -15.81
N GLU A 189 5.76 -12.96 -17.08
CA GLU A 189 6.15 -14.10 -17.93
C GLU A 189 7.44 -14.78 -17.43
N THR A 190 8.41 -13.97 -17.00
CA THR A 190 9.64 -14.49 -16.38
C THR A 190 9.27 -15.30 -15.14
N GLN A 191 8.43 -14.78 -14.24
CA GLN A 191 8.01 -15.51 -13.05
C GLN A 191 7.23 -16.80 -13.40
N CYS A 192 6.37 -16.76 -14.41
CA CYS A 192 5.68 -17.94 -14.92
C CYS A 192 6.63 -19.01 -15.48
N SER A 193 7.81 -18.62 -15.96
CA SER A 193 8.82 -19.54 -16.51
C SER A 193 9.64 -20.22 -15.41
N LEU A 194 9.67 -19.65 -14.20
CA LEU A 194 10.42 -20.19 -13.06
C LEU A 194 9.69 -21.35 -12.37
N LYS A 195 10.36 -22.00 -11.41
CA LYS A 195 9.76 -23.00 -10.53
C LYS A 195 8.68 -22.37 -9.65
N VAL A 196 7.64 -23.13 -9.32
CA VAL A 196 6.56 -22.68 -8.45
C VAL A 196 7.10 -22.52 -7.02
N ASP A 197 6.99 -21.32 -6.46
CA ASP A 197 7.23 -21.08 -5.04
C ASP A 197 5.95 -21.36 -4.25
N GLU A 198 5.96 -22.42 -3.44
CA GLU A 198 4.81 -22.85 -2.65
C GLU A 198 4.30 -21.75 -1.70
N ASN A 199 5.15 -20.84 -1.23
CA ASN A 199 4.77 -19.82 -0.24
C ASN A 199 3.97 -18.64 -0.82
N SER A 200 4.09 -18.39 -2.12
CA SER A 200 3.49 -17.20 -2.77
C SER A 200 2.68 -17.53 -4.02
N CYS A 201 2.59 -18.81 -4.38
CA CYS A 201 1.95 -19.26 -5.62
C CYS A 201 0.47 -18.86 -5.73
N LEU A 202 -0.32 -18.92 -4.65
CA LEU A 202 -1.73 -18.52 -4.68
C LEU A 202 -1.90 -17.03 -4.98
N GLU A 203 -1.19 -16.16 -4.26
CA GLU A 203 -1.19 -14.72 -4.48
C GLU A 203 -0.65 -14.35 -5.85
N PHE A 204 0.35 -15.07 -6.35
CA PHE A 204 0.89 -14.85 -7.68
C PHE A 204 -0.15 -15.19 -8.75
N ILE A 205 -0.86 -16.31 -8.60
CA ILE A 205 -1.98 -16.65 -9.49
C ILE A 205 -3.09 -15.59 -9.43
N HIS A 206 -3.43 -15.09 -8.24
CA HIS A 206 -4.39 -13.99 -8.12
C HIS A 206 -3.92 -12.70 -8.80
N CYS A 207 -2.61 -12.42 -8.77
CA CYS A 207 -2.00 -11.31 -9.48
C CYS A 207 -2.09 -11.49 -11.00
N LEU A 208 -1.70 -12.67 -11.52
CA LEU A 208 -1.82 -13.05 -12.93
C LEU A 208 -3.26 -12.90 -13.44
N TYR A 209 -4.22 -13.44 -12.68
CA TYR A 209 -5.64 -13.35 -13.02
C TYR A 209 -6.11 -11.90 -13.12
N ALA A 210 -5.72 -11.06 -12.15
CA ALA A 210 -6.08 -9.65 -12.16
C ALA A 210 -5.45 -8.92 -13.35
N TRP A 211 -4.16 -9.18 -13.62
CA TRP A 211 -3.45 -8.61 -14.76
C TRP A 211 -4.11 -8.97 -16.08
N MET A 212 -4.35 -10.26 -16.37
CA MET A 212 -5.02 -10.70 -17.60
C MET A 212 -6.42 -10.10 -17.75
N LYS A 213 -7.18 -10.03 -16.65
CA LYS A 213 -8.52 -9.43 -16.65
C LYS A 213 -8.48 -7.94 -16.97
N ILE A 214 -7.49 -7.21 -16.47
CA ILE A 214 -7.31 -5.78 -16.77
C ILE A 214 -6.86 -5.61 -18.22
N PHE A 215 -5.87 -6.41 -18.64
CA PHE A 215 -5.33 -6.44 -19.99
C PHE A 215 -6.41 -6.65 -21.05
N ASN A 216 -7.27 -7.65 -20.87
CA ASN A 216 -8.34 -7.99 -21.81
C ASN A 216 -9.51 -6.99 -21.82
N ARG A 217 -9.70 -6.21 -20.75
CA ARG A 217 -10.84 -5.28 -20.62
C ARG A 217 -10.55 -3.89 -21.18
N HIS A 218 -9.29 -3.48 -21.19
CA HIS A 218 -8.92 -2.13 -21.59
C HIS A 218 -8.26 -2.22 -22.96
N SER A 219 -8.82 -1.48 -23.92
CA SER A 219 -8.17 -1.20 -25.18
C SER A 219 -7.03 -0.21 -24.92
N PHE A 220 -5.86 -0.73 -24.53
CA PHE A 220 -4.64 0.07 -24.47
C PHE A 220 -4.25 0.43 -25.91
N GLY A 221 -4.77 1.56 -26.39
CA GLY A 221 -4.82 1.93 -27.80
C GLY A 221 -3.58 1.56 -28.61
N GLY A 222 -3.74 0.61 -29.53
CA GLY A 222 -2.93 0.37 -30.73
C GLY A 222 -1.42 0.12 -30.61
N LYS A 223 -0.82 0.24 -29.42
CA LYS A 223 0.65 0.19 -29.25
C LYS A 223 1.17 -1.02 -28.47
N THR A 224 0.32 -1.84 -27.86
CA THR A 224 0.76 -3.11 -27.28
C THR A 224 0.92 -4.16 -28.40
N LEU A 225 2.07 -4.11 -29.06
CA LEU A 225 2.65 -5.12 -29.95
C LEU A 225 3.10 -6.40 -29.19
N ILE A 226 2.90 -6.46 -27.87
CA ILE A 226 3.37 -7.56 -27.05
C ILE A 226 2.32 -8.68 -27.07
N GLU A 227 2.61 -9.71 -27.86
CA GLU A 227 1.89 -10.97 -27.82
C GLU A 227 2.19 -11.64 -26.47
N VAL A 228 1.21 -11.64 -25.57
CA VAL A 228 1.30 -12.32 -24.28
C VAL A 228 1.58 -13.81 -24.54
N GLN A 229 2.63 -14.37 -23.92
CA GLN A 229 2.98 -15.78 -24.04
C GLN A 229 2.02 -16.65 -23.23
N THR A 230 0.80 -16.83 -23.76
CA THR A 230 -0.29 -17.55 -23.09
C THR A 230 0.11 -18.96 -22.68
N ASP A 231 0.97 -19.62 -23.47
CA ASP A 231 1.42 -20.99 -23.21
C ASP A 231 2.28 -21.07 -21.94
N VAL A 232 3.13 -20.07 -21.70
CA VAL A 232 3.96 -19.95 -20.48
C VAL A 232 3.09 -19.78 -19.24
N ILE A 233 2.07 -18.92 -19.34
CA ILE A 233 1.13 -18.68 -18.24
C ILE A 233 0.30 -19.94 -17.96
N GLN A 234 -0.22 -20.61 -19.00
CA GLN A 234 -0.98 -21.85 -18.84
C GLN A 234 -0.12 -22.95 -18.18
N SER A 235 1.13 -23.08 -18.61
CA SER A 235 2.08 -24.02 -18.02
C SER A 235 2.31 -23.73 -16.53
N TYR A 236 2.54 -22.47 -16.16
CA TYR A 236 2.66 -22.09 -14.75
C TYR A 236 1.41 -22.42 -13.94
N VAL A 237 0.23 -22.02 -14.43
CA VAL A 237 -1.04 -22.27 -13.72
C VAL A 237 -1.24 -23.76 -13.49
N ARG A 238 -0.98 -24.63 -14.48
CA ARG A 238 -1.07 -26.09 -14.30
C ARG A 238 -0.10 -26.59 -13.21
N ARG A 239 1.16 -26.16 -13.25
CA ARG A 239 2.16 -26.55 -12.23
C ARG A 239 1.77 -26.06 -10.84
N ALA A 240 1.26 -24.84 -10.74
CA ALA A 240 0.87 -24.25 -9.47
C ALA A 240 -0.41 -24.89 -8.91
N VAL A 241 -1.36 -25.29 -9.76
CA VAL A 241 -2.54 -26.07 -9.34
C VAL A 241 -2.10 -27.41 -8.75
N ILE A 242 -1.20 -28.15 -9.40
CA ILE A 242 -0.68 -29.42 -8.85
C ILE A 242 -0.02 -29.21 -7.48
N ALA A 243 0.78 -28.13 -7.33
CA ALA A 243 1.40 -27.80 -6.04
C ALA A 243 0.36 -27.40 -4.97
N LEU A 244 -0.76 -26.81 -5.37
CA LEU A 244 -1.82 -26.29 -4.49
C LEU A 244 -2.98 -27.26 -4.26
N GLU A 245 -3.06 -28.38 -4.98
CA GLU A 245 -4.10 -29.41 -4.85
C GLU A 245 -4.15 -30.06 -3.45
N ASN A 246 -3.15 -29.82 -2.60
CA ASN A 246 -3.23 -30.12 -1.17
C ASN A 246 -4.02 -29.08 -0.34
N LYS A 247 -4.52 -27.96 -0.92
CA LYS A 247 -5.13 -26.85 -0.15
C LYS A 247 -6.39 -26.14 -0.70
N VAL A 248 -6.68 -25.89 -1.99
CA VAL A 248 -7.94 -25.16 -2.41
C VAL A 248 -8.40 -25.39 -3.88
N ASN A 249 -9.72 -25.34 -4.15
CA ASN A 249 -10.43 -25.39 -5.46
C ASN A 249 -10.09 -24.26 -6.46
N PHE A 250 -9.44 -24.60 -7.60
CA PHE A 250 -8.91 -23.66 -8.62
C PHE A 250 -9.77 -23.40 -9.88
N CYS A 251 -10.98 -23.96 -9.96
CA CYS A 251 -11.72 -24.10 -11.22
C CYS A 251 -12.11 -22.81 -11.99
N LYS A 252 -11.90 -21.60 -11.46
CA LYS A 252 -12.30 -20.34 -12.12
C LYS A 252 -11.21 -19.66 -12.98
N ILE A 253 -9.94 -20.06 -12.85
CA ILE A 253 -8.82 -19.32 -13.48
C ILE A 253 -8.51 -19.82 -14.90
N MET A 254 -8.75 -21.09 -15.19
CA MET A 254 -8.48 -21.68 -16.50
C MET A 254 -9.39 -21.17 -17.63
N TRP A 255 -10.52 -20.52 -17.32
CA TRP A 255 -11.52 -20.10 -18.30
C TRP A 255 -11.26 -18.71 -18.92
N ILE A 256 -10.28 -17.96 -18.42
CA ILE A 256 -10.01 -16.58 -18.90
C ILE A 256 -8.81 -16.51 -19.85
N ILE A 257 -7.94 -17.52 -19.87
CA ILE A 257 -6.85 -17.56 -20.84
C ILE A 257 -7.47 -17.95 -22.19
N PRO A 258 -7.40 -17.09 -23.22
CA PRO A 258 -7.90 -17.45 -24.55
C PRO A 258 -7.25 -18.76 -24.99
N LYS A 259 -8.06 -19.76 -25.32
CA LYS A 259 -7.55 -20.90 -26.08
C LYS A 259 -7.14 -20.34 -27.43
N ARG A 260 -5.89 -20.56 -27.85
CA ARG A 260 -5.49 -20.32 -29.24
C ARG A 260 -6.52 -21.02 -30.13
N SER A 261 -7.21 -20.25 -30.97
CA SER A 261 -7.92 -20.79 -32.11
C SER A 261 -6.84 -21.34 -33.03
N CYS A 262 -6.68 -22.66 -33.06
CA CYS A 262 -5.92 -23.33 -34.12
C CYS A 262 -6.58 -23.08 -35.47
#